data_AF-A0AAE5P3V7-F1
#
_entry.id   AF-A0AAE5P3V7-F1
#
_cell.length_a   1.000
_cell.length_b   1.000
_cell.length_c   1.000
_cell.angle_alpha   90.00
_cell.angle_beta   90.00
_cell.angle_gamma   90.00
#
_symmetry.space_group_name_H-M   'P 1'
#
loop_
_entity.id
_entity.type
_entity.pdbx_description
1 polymer ?
#
loop_
_entity_poly.entity_id
_entity_poly.type
_entity_poly.pdbx_seq_one_letter_code
_entity_poly.pdbx_strand_id
1 'polypeptide(L)'
;MKHAERKLHKLQIDLVHFIPGRIRLRSTVWKENEKLVELIILNLKSQPLVYDAVFTPDTGSLLITYKASYMTNNKELEEWFQLIEQIYQEEYRA
;
A
#
# COMPACT_ATOMS: atom_id res chain seq x y z
N MET A 1 -5.60 -9.33 9.10
CA MET A 1 -6.47 -8.42 8.30
C MET A 1 -7.08 -7.25 9.07
N LYS A 2 -8.11 -7.41 9.94
CA LYS A 2 -8.75 -6.26 10.64
C LYS A 2 -7.78 -5.33 11.38
N HIS A 3 -6.70 -5.88 11.94
CA HIS A 3 -5.67 -5.09 12.61
C HIS A 3 -4.89 -4.20 11.63
N ALA A 4 -4.52 -4.74 10.47
CA ALA A 4 -3.77 -4.01 9.47
C ALA A 4 -4.61 -2.94 8.75
N GLU A 5 -5.89 -3.22 8.49
CA GLU A 5 -6.84 -2.22 7.99
C GLU A 5 -6.99 -1.03 8.96
N ARG A 6 -7.07 -1.30 10.27
CA ARG A 6 -7.09 -0.23 11.29
C ARG A 6 -5.83 0.61 11.27
N LYS A 7 -4.66 0.02 11.02
CA LYS A 7 -3.40 0.76 10.90
C LYS A 7 -3.40 1.66 9.66
N LEU A 8 -3.81 1.14 8.50
CA LEU A 8 -3.97 1.92 7.28
C LEU A 8 -4.92 3.10 7.48
N HIS A 9 -6.06 2.87 8.13
CA HIS A 9 -7.05 3.91 8.39
C HIS A 9 -6.49 5.04 9.29
N LYS A 10 -5.61 4.74 10.26
CA LYS A 10 -4.93 5.78 11.06
C LYS A 10 -4.01 6.68 10.22
N LEU A 11 -3.50 6.16 9.11
CA LEU A 11 -2.68 6.88 8.13
C LEU A 11 -3.52 7.56 7.05
N GLN A 12 -4.86 7.57 7.20
CA GLN A 12 -5.81 8.06 6.20
C GLN A 12 -5.69 7.29 4.86
N ILE A 13 -5.45 5.98 4.96
CA ILE A 13 -5.43 5.06 3.82
C ILE A 13 -6.63 4.12 3.92
N ASP A 14 -7.49 4.16 2.91
CA ASP A 14 -8.61 3.24 2.74
C ASP A 14 -8.19 2.02 1.92
N LEU A 15 -8.55 0.82 2.39
CA LEU A 15 -8.56 -0.39 1.58
C LEU A 15 -9.86 -0.44 0.77
N VAL A 16 -9.84 0.05 -0.47
CA VAL A 16 -11.04 0.17 -1.33
C VAL A 16 -11.46 -1.18 -1.89
N HIS A 17 -10.49 -1.95 -2.39
CA HIS A 17 -10.74 -3.29 -2.90
C HIS A 17 -9.61 -4.24 -2.51
N PHE A 18 -10.00 -5.45 -2.16
CA PHE A 18 -9.09 -6.56 -1.95
C PHE A 18 -9.65 -7.79 -2.65
N ILE A 19 -9.11 -8.08 -3.84
CA ILE A 19 -9.46 -9.27 -4.62
C ILE A 19 -8.16 -10.02 -4.98
N PRO A 20 -8.22 -11.34 -5.23
CA PRO A 20 -7.03 -12.08 -5.63
C PRO A 20 -6.28 -11.41 -6.78
N GLY A 21 -5.04 -11.01 -6.50
CA GLY A 21 -4.10 -10.44 -7.44
C GLY A 21 -4.18 -8.93 -7.56
N ARG A 22 -5.15 -8.26 -6.91
CA ARG A 22 -5.31 -6.81 -6.93
C ARG A 22 -5.74 -6.23 -5.58
N ILE A 23 -4.98 -5.26 -5.12
CA ILE A 23 -5.32 -4.44 -3.96
C ILE A 23 -5.44 -3.00 -4.44
N ARG A 24 -6.55 -2.35 -4.08
CA ARG A 24 -6.70 -0.91 -4.30
C ARG A 24 -6.70 -0.21 -2.95
N LEU A 25 -5.69 0.62 -2.76
CA LEU A 25 -5.62 1.56 -1.65
C LEU A 25 -5.99 2.95 -2.14
N ARG A 26 -6.48 3.81 -1.25
CA ARG A 26 -6.75 5.21 -1.55
C ARG A 26 -6.37 6.09 -0.36
N SER A 27 -5.73 7.22 -0.64
CA SER A 27 -5.49 8.26 0.36
C SER A 27 -5.60 9.63 -0.27
N THR A 28 -6.23 10.57 0.44
CA THR A 28 -6.21 11.98 0.07
C THR A 28 -4.84 12.61 0.29
N VAL A 29 -4.07 12.11 1.27
CA VAL A 29 -2.72 12.60 1.60
C VAL A 29 -1.76 12.41 0.42
N TRP A 30 -1.87 11.31 -0.33
CA TRP A 30 -0.99 11.03 -1.47
C TRP A 30 -1.14 12.03 -2.61
N LYS A 31 -2.27 12.75 -2.70
CA LYS A 31 -2.46 13.78 -3.73
C LYS A 31 -1.58 15.00 -3.51
N GLU A 32 -1.24 15.28 -2.27
CA GLU A 32 -0.47 16.45 -1.86
C GLU A 32 1.00 16.11 -1.57
N ASN A 33 1.33 14.81 -1.55
CA ASN A 33 2.67 14.31 -1.25
C ASN A 33 3.09 13.20 -2.23
N GLU A 34 3.47 13.62 -3.44
CA GLU A 34 3.91 12.72 -4.52
C GLU A 34 5.15 11.90 -4.12
N LYS A 35 6.10 12.51 -3.39
CA LYS A 35 7.32 11.83 -2.94
C LYS A 35 7.02 10.64 -2.02
N LEU A 36 6.10 10.82 -1.07
CA LEU A 36 5.67 9.75 -0.17
C LEU A 36 5.10 8.57 -0.95
N VAL A 37 4.23 8.82 -1.93
CA VAL A 37 3.64 7.73 -2.71
C VAL A 37 4.64 7.09 -3.67
N GLU A 38 5.60 7.84 -4.21
CA GLU A 38 6.73 7.29 -4.98
C GLU A 38 7.58 6.32 -4.15
N LEU A 39 7.90 6.69 -2.90
CA LEU A 39 8.63 5.80 -1.98
C LEU A 39 7.85 4.54 -1.66
N ILE A 40 6.54 4.67 -1.43
CA ILE A 40 5.64 3.52 -1.23
C ILE A 40 5.65 2.60 -2.46
N ILE A 41 5.51 3.16 -3.67
CA ILE A 41 5.53 2.40 -4.93
C ILE A 41 6.86 1.65 -5.08
N LEU A 42 7.99 2.34 -4.88
CA LEU A 42 9.32 1.75 -5.00
C LEU A 42 9.50 0.55 -4.05
N ASN A 43 9.09 0.72 -2.78
CA ASN A 43 9.20 -0.30 -1.75
C ASN A 43 8.22 -1.46 -1.94
N LEU A 44 7.03 -1.21 -2.50
CA LEU A 44 6.09 -2.27 -2.87
C LEU A 44 6.61 -3.07 -4.06
N LYS A 45 7.17 -2.41 -5.08
CA LYS A 45 7.73 -3.07 -6.27
C LYS A 45 8.95 -3.93 -5.98
N SER A 46 9.64 -3.71 -4.87
CA SER A 46 10.74 -4.58 -4.42
C SER A 46 10.27 -5.88 -3.75
N GLN A 47 8.97 -6.01 -3.45
CA GLN A 47 8.43 -7.19 -2.78
C GLN A 47 8.30 -8.38 -3.75
N PRO A 48 8.69 -9.61 -3.35
CA PRO A 48 8.78 -10.76 -4.27
C PRO A 48 7.49 -11.14 -5.02
N LEU A 49 6.32 -10.85 -4.43
CA LEU A 49 5.03 -11.21 -5.01
C LEU A 49 4.34 -10.04 -5.72
N VAL A 50 4.87 -8.82 -5.61
CA VAL A 50 4.29 -7.65 -6.28
C VAL A 50 4.80 -7.61 -7.72
N TYR A 51 3.87 -7.59 -8.67
CA TYR A 51 4.17 -7.38 -10.09
C TYR A 51 4.30 -5.90 -10.42
N ASP A 52 3.38 -5.10 -9.88
CA ASP A 52 3.29 -3.68 -10.18
C ASP A 52 2.56 -2.92 -9.07
N ALA A 53 2.82 -1.63 -9.00
CA ALA A 53 2.16 -0.68 -8.13
C ALA A 53 2.01 0.64 -8.91
N VAL A 54 0.76 1.02 -9.20
CA VAL A 54 0.43 2.16 -10.07
C VAL A 54 -0.43 3.15 -9.31
N PHE A 55 0.05 4.39 -9.21
CA PHE A 55 -0.69 5.49 -8.60
C PHE A 55 -1.47 6.29 -9.63
N THR A 56 -2.68 6.71 -9.25
CA THR A 56 -3.55 7.59 -10.03
C THR A 56 -3.77 8.87 -9.21
N PRO A 57 -3.04 9.96 -9.53
CA PRO A 57 -3.07 11.20 -8.75
C PRO A 57 -4.47 11.79 -8.58
N ASP A 58 -5.25 11.86 -9.65
CA ASP A 58 -6.60 12.45 -9.65
C ASP A 58 -7.51 11.87 -8.56
N THR A 59 -7.43 10.57 -8.33
CA THR A 59 -8.25 9.84 -7.36
C THR A 59 -7.51 9.49 -6.08
N GLY A 60 -6.21 9.79 -5.98
CA GLY A 60 -5.37 9.40 -4.85
C GLY A 60 -5.31 7.89 -4.65
N SER A 61 -5.47 7.12 -5.73
CA SER A 61 -5.61 5.66 -5.67
C SER A 61 -4.32 4.96 -6.06
N LEU A 62 -3.93 3.94 -5.30
CA LEU A 62 -2.80 3.06 -5.59
C LEU A 62 -3.32 1.65 -5.88
N LEU A 63 -3.06 1.17 -7.09
CA LEU A 63 -3.37 -0.20 -7.50
C LEU A 63 -2.12 -1.07 -7.39
N ILE A 64 -2.15 -2.06 -6.50
CA ILE A 64 -1.09 -3.06 -6.32
C ILE A 64 -1.54 -4.33 -7.03
N THR A 65 -0.74 -4.82 -7.98
CA THR A 65 -0.97 -6.07 -8.69
C THR A 65 0.03 -7.12 -8.21
N TYR A 66 -0.42 -8.32 -7.85
CA TYR A 66 0.43 -9.32 -7.20
C TYR A 66 0.12 -10.78 -7.58
N LYS A 67 1.07 -11.68 -7.26
CA LYS A 67 1.02 -13.12 -7.45
C LYS A 67 0.09 -13.83 -6.46
N ALA A 68 -1.22 -13.73 -6.66
CA ALA A 68 -2.19 -14.34 -5.75
C ALA A 68 -2.06 -15.86 -5.57
N SER A 69 -1.66 -16.59 -6.62
CA SER A 69 -1.45 -18.05 -6.53
C SER A 69 -0.33 -18.45 -5.56
N TYR A 70 0.57 -17.52 -5.22
CA TYR A 70 1.69 -17.74 -4.31
C TYR A 70 1.47 -17.11 -2.92
N MET A 71 0.36 -16.38 -2.74
CA MET A 71 -0.02 -15.81 -1.45
C MET A 71 -0.80 -16.87 -0.66
N THR A 72 -0.09 -17.59 0.20
CA THR A 72 -0.63 -18.75 0.93
C THR A 72 -1.39 -18.36 2.19
N ASN A 73 -1.12 -17.16 2.71
CA ASN A 73 -1.77 -16.62 3.90
C ASN A 73 -1.72 -15.08 3.88
N ASN A 74 -2.20 -14.44 4.95
CA ASN A 74 -2.30 -12.99 5.05
C ASN A 74 -1.00 -12.29 5.49
N LYS A 75 0.06 -13.03 5.84
CA LYS A 75 1.29 -12.48 6.40
C LYS A 75 2.00 -11.56 5.41
N GLU A 76 2.11 -11.97 4.15
CA GLU A 76 2.75 -11.15 3.11
C GLU A 76 2.01 -9.80 2.93
N LEU A 77 0.69 -9.79 3.05
CA LEU A 77 -0.10 -8.54 3.03
C LEU A 77 0.17 -7.67 4.24
N GLU A 78 0.23 -8.29 5.42
CA GLU A 78 0.52 -7.59 6.66
C GLU A 78 1.93 -6.97 6.64
N GLU A 79 2.90 -7.64 6.03
CA GLU A 79 4.26 -7.11 5.80
C GLU A 79 4.22 -5.88 4.88
N TRP A 80 3.44 -5.88 3.80
CA TRP A 80 3.31 -4.70 2.94
C TRP A 80 2.67 -3.51 3.65
N PHE A 81 1.66 -3.76 4.48
CA PHE A 81 1.03 -2.70 5.26
C PHE A 81 1.94 -2.16 6.36
N GLN A 82 2.78 -3.02 6.95
CA GLN A 82 3.83 -2.58 7.88
C GLN A 82 4.91 -1.75 7.19
N LEU A 83 5.31 -2.12 5.98
CA LEU A 83 6.26 -1.35 5.17
C LEU A 83 5.73 0.05 4.86
N ILE A 84 4.45 0.18 4.48
CA ILE A 84 3.80 1.48 4.29
C ILE A 84 3.81 2.28 5.61
N GLU A 85 3.48 1.65 6.73
CA GLU A 85 3.51 2.30 8.05
C GLU A 85 4.91 2.83 8.40
N GLN A 86 5.96 2.05 8.11
CA GLN A 86 7.36 2.45 8.34
C GLN A 86 7.75 3.67 7.51
N ILE A 87 7.42 3.69 6.22
CA ILE A 87 7.71 4.83 5.32
C ILE A 87 7.03 6.10 5.85
N TYR A 88 5.78 6.00 6.31
CA TYR A 88 5.11 7.13 6.96
C TYR A 88 5.86 7.59 8.21
N GLN A 89 6.30 6.67 9.07
CA GLN A 89 7.04 7.07 10.27
C GLN A 89 8.38 7.73 9.95
N GLU A 90 9.06 7.34 8.88
CA GLU A 90 10.31 7.94 8.46
C GLU A 90 10.10 9.35 7.88
N GLU A 91 9.13 9.51 6.98
CA GLU A 91 8.85 10.80 6.32
C GLU A 91 8.28 11.86 7.28
N TYR A 92 7.48 11.46 8.28
CA TYR A 92 6.89 12.40 9.26
C TYR A 92 7.74 12.59 10.53
N ARG A 93 8.88 11.90 10.66
CA ARG A 93 9.89 12.16 11.71
C ARG A 93 10.99 13.11 11.26
N ALA A 94 11.14 13.31 9.96
CA ALA A 94 12.07 14.27 9.34
C ALA A 94 11.48 15.70 9.34
#